data_AF-A0A853AUY9-F1
#
_entry.id   AF-A0A853AUY9-F1
#
_cell.length_a   1.000
_cell.length_b   1.000
_cell.length_c   1.000
_cell.angle_alpha   90.00
_cell.angle_beta   90.00
_cell.angle_gamma   90.00
#
_symmetry.space_group_name_H-M   'P 1'
#
loop_
_entity.id
_entity.type
_entity.pdbx_description
1 polymer ?
#
loop_
_entity_poly.entity_id
_entity_poly.type
_entity_poly.pdbx_seq_one_letter_code
_entity_poly.pdbx_strand_id
1 'polypeptide(L)'
;MTSEEFSPVDFEPGCQWEGENMGVTLQKNVTETVESYARSNWDKYEQRSLGGRNGAIAITAGGTGMGGCNALVDAGGGVVIYGVDGYKRDSVDACAEVEKIASQTASRLPE
;
A
#
# COMPACT_ATOMS: atom_id res chain seq x y z
N MET A 1 -16.94 -25.98 24.06
CA MET A 1 -16.40 -25.51 22.77
C MET A 1 -15.27 -24.58 23.11
N THR A 2 -14.04 -25.10 23.06
CA THR A 2 -12.81 -24.37 23.31
C THR A 2 -12.65 -23.40 22.14
N SER A 3 -12.63 -22.10 22.42
CA SER A 3 -12.29 -21.08 21.44
C SER A 3 -10.92 -21.40 20.86
N GLU A 4 -10.82 -21.54 19.54
CA GLU A 4 -9.53 -21.71 18.89
C GLU A 4 -8.64 -20.50 19.20
N GLU A 5 -7.40 -20.76 19.60
CA GLU A 5 -6.37 -19.73 19.75
C GLU A 5 -6.20 -19.00 18.41
N PHE A 6 -6.22 -17.68 18.45
CA PHE A 6 -5.94 -16.84 17.29
C PHE A 6 -4.52 -17.14 16.80
N SER A 7 -4.42 -17.93 15.73
CA SER A 7 -3.20 -18.05 14.94
C SER A 7 -3.20 -16.87 13.98
N PRO A 8 -2.29 -15.89 14.10
CA PRO A 8 -2.14 -14.89 13.06
C PRO A 8 -1.77 -15.67 11.79
N VAL A 9 -2.63 -15.57 10.79
CA VAL A 9 -2.35 -16.08 9.44
C VAL A 9 -0.99 -15.51 9.00
N ASP A 10 -0.16 -16.28 8.28
CA ASP A 10 1.07 -15.81 7.59
C ASP A 10 0.79 -14.74 6.48
N PHE A 11 -0.39 -14.11 6.55
CA PHE A 11 -1.05 -13.28 5.56
C PHE A 11 -0.84 -11.82 5.95
N GLU A 12 -0.47 -10.96 5.00
CA GLU A 12 -0.39 -9.52 5.20
C GLU A 12 -1.75 -9.00 5.71
N PRO A 13 -1.94 -8.72 7.01
CA PRO A 13 -3.24 -8.31 7.49
C PRO A 13 -3.58 -6.97 6.85
N GLY A 14 -4.82 -6.83 6.44
CA GLY A 14 -5.25 -5.65 5.72
C GLY A 14 -6.70 -5.30 5.92
N CYS A 15 -7.03 -4.11 5.46
CA CYS A 15 -8.38 -3.58 5.40
C CYS A 15 -8.65 -3.06 3.99
N GLN A 16 -9.90 -3.15 3.56
CA GLN A 16 -10.37 -2.55 2.33
C GLN A 16 -11.52 -1.60 2.65
N TRP A 17 -11.55 -0.49 1.95
CA TRP A 17 -12.65 0.45 1.93
C TRP A 17 -13.13 0.64 0.50
N GLU A 18 -14.44 0.71 0.32
CA GLU A 18 -15.08 0.90 -0.97
C GLU A 18 -15.80 2.24 -0.99
N GLY A 19 -15.45 3.07 -1.98
CA GLY A 19 -16.09 4.34 -2.25
C GLY A 19 -17.02 4.26 -3.45
N GLU A 20 -17.49 5.41 -3.91
CA GLU A 20 -18.33 5.46 -5.11
C GLU A 20 -17.52 5.21 -6.39
N ASN A 21 -16.30 5.74 -6.46
CA ASN A 21 -15.50 5.80 -7.70
C ASN A 21 -14.16 5.07 -7.61
N MET A 22 -13.79 4.59 -6.42
CA MET A 22 -12.52 3.92 -6.14
C MET A 22 -12.60 3.01 -4.92
N GLY A 23 -11.71 2.02 -4.87
CA GLY A 23 -11.38 1.26 -3.67
C GLY A 23 -10.05 1.74 -3.06
N VAL A 24 -9.92 1.57 -1.75
CA VAL A 24 -8.67 1.79 -1.02
C VAL A 24 -8.35 0.52 -0.24
N THR A 25 -7.12 0.03 -0.38
CA THR A 25 -6.59 -1.08 0.40
C THR A 25 -5.46 -0.61 1.30
N LEU A 26 -5.35 -1.23 2.46
CA LEU A 26 -4.24 -1.06 3.39
C LEU A 26 -3.79 -2.45 3.83
N GLN A 27 -2.52 -2.77 3.66
CA GLN A 27 -1.94 -4.06 4.02
C GLN A 27 -0.65 -3.84 4.80
N LYS A 28 -0.33 -4.76 5.71
CA LYS A 28 0.93 -4.75 6.45
C LYS A 28 1.75 -5.97 6.08
N ASN A 29 2.97 -5.74 5.61
CA ASN A 29 4.00 -6.77 5.51
C ASN A 29 5.00 -6.60 6.65
N VAL A 30 5.28 -7.69 7.38
CA VAL A 30 6.20 -7.70 8.55
C VAL A 30 7.56 -8.31 8.22
N THR A 31 7.76 -8.81 7.00
CA THR A 31 9.01 -9.43 6.56
C THR A 31 9.77 -8.57 5.57
N GLU A 32 9.04 -7.84 4.72
CA GLU A 32 9.58 -7.01 3.65
C GLU A 32 9.72 -5.54 4.08
N THR A 33 10.57 -4.80 3.36
CA THR A 33 10.82 -3.37 3.55
C THR A 33 10.62 -2.61 2.23
N VAL A 34 10.54 -1.29 2.29
CA VAL A 34 10.55 -0.47 1.06
C VAL A 34 11.78 -0.82 0.20
N GLU A 35 12.95 -0.97 0.81
CA GLU A 35 14.18 -1.31 0.07
C GLU A 35 14.17 -2.71 -0.56
N SER A 36 13.56 -3.72 0.08
CA SER A 36 13.47 -5.06 -0.50
C SER A 36 12.53 -5.06 -1.71
N TYR A 37 11.39 -4.36 -1.61
CA TYR A 37 10.45 -4.20 -2.71
C TYR A 37 11.04 -3.45 -3.90
N ALA A 38 11.97 -2.52 -3.71
CA ALA A 38 12.64 -1.82 -4.84
C ALA A 38 13.35 -2.78 -5.82
N ARG A 39 13.61 -4.03 -5.41
CA ARG A 39 14.26 -5.06 -6.23
C ARG A 39 13.27 -5.97 -6.96
N SER A 40 11.96 -5.81 -6.70
CA SER A 40 10.91 -6.58 -7.37
C SER A 40 10.62 -6.04 -8.78
N ASN A 41 9.83 -6.80 -9.54
CA ASN A 41 9.46 -6.41 -10.90
C ASN A 41 8.26 -5.45 -10.85
N TRP A 42 8.51 -4.15 -11.05
CA TRP A 42 7.49 -3.11 -11.08
C TRP A 42 7.48 -2.42 -12.45
N ASP A 43 6.31 -2.01 -12.90
CA ASP A 43 6.23 -1.09 -14.04
C ASP A 43 6.72 0.32 -13.66
N LYS A 44 6.40 0.73 -12.43
CA LYS A 44 6.87 1.96 -11.81
C LYS A 44 7.25 1.67 -10.37
N TYR A 45 8.43 2.15 -9.95
CA TYR A 45 8.81 2.20 -8.55
C TYR A 45 9.62 3.47 -8.30
N GLU A 46 9.07 4.40 -7.53
CA GLU A 46 9.68 5.70 -7.32
C GLU A 46 9.78 6.01 -5.82
N GLN A 47 10.99 5.90 -5.29
CA GLN A 47 11.26 6.20 -3.88
C GLN A 47 11.08 7.68 -3.58
N ARG A 48 10.43 7.97 -2.45
CA ARG A 48 10.22 9.34 -1.95
C ARG A 48 9.81 9.31 -0.48
N SER A 49 9.89 10.47 0.18
CA SER A 49 9.38 10.58 1.54
C SER A 49 7.86 10.70 1.55
N LEU A 50 7.19 9.85 2.32
CA LEU A 50 5.74 9.87 2.52
C LEU A 50 5.45 10.08 4.01
N GLY A 51 4.84 11.21 4.35
CA GLY A 51 4.56 11.58 5.75
C GLY A 51 5.81 11.60 6.65
N GLY A 52 6.97 11.97 6.09
CA GLY A 52 8.25 12.03 6.79
C GLY A 52 8.99 10.69 6.92
N ARG A 53 8.46 9.61 6.32
CA ARG A 53 9.06 8.27 6.35
C ARG A 53 9.65 7.89 5.01
N ASN A 54 10.53 6.90 5.01
CA ASN A 54 10.97 6.26 3.77
C ASN A 54 9.78 5.53 3.13
N GLY A 55 9.63 5.71 1.82
CA GLY A 55 8.51 5.17 1.09
C GLY A 55 8.73 5.19 -0.41
N ALA A 56 7.73 4.70 -1.14
CA ALA A 56 7.74 4.67 -2.60
C ALA A 56 6.33 4.71 -3.17
N ILE A 57 6.18 5.25 -4.37
CA ILE A 57 5.00 5.09 -5.21
C ILE A 57 5.28 4.01 -6.25
N ALA A 58 4.40 3.03 -6.38
CA ALA A 58 4.62 1.87 -7.21
C ALA A 58 3.39 1.45 -8.03
N ILE A 59 3.64 0.94 -9.24
CA ILE A 59 2.66 0.30 -10.11
C ILE A 59 3.14 -1.12 -10.37
N THR A 60 2.30 -2.11 -10.06
CA THR A 60 2.58 -3.54 -10.26
C THR A 60 2.91 -3.83 -11.72
N ALA A 61 3.73 -4.86 -11.97
CA ALA A 61 4.09 -5.25 -13.32
C ALA A 61 2.85 -5.51 -14.20
N GLY A 62 2.81 -4.92 -15.38
CA GLY A 62 1.66 -4.94 -16.30
C GLY A 62 0.48 -4.07 -15.88
N GLY A 63 0.57 -3.37 -14.74
CA GLY A 63 -0.48 -2.52 -14.17
C GLY A 63 -0.55 -1.12 -14.79
N THR A 64 0.43 -0.73 -15.63
CA THR A 64 0.45 0.61 -16.22
C THR A 64 -0.83 0.91 -16.99
N GLY A 65 -1.47 2.00 -16.55
CA GLY A 65 -2.73 2.45 -17.10
C GLY A 65 -3.95 1.64 -16.66
N MET A 66 -3.85 0.60 -15.82
CA MET A 66 -5.02 -0.15 -15.37
C MET A 66 -5.89 0.62 -14.35
N GLY A 67 -5.48 1.84 -13.96
CA GLY A 67 -6.22 2.69 -13.01
C GLY A 67 -5.93 2.40 -11.53
N GLY A 68 -4.87 1.62 -11.25
CA GLY A 68 -4.42 1.29 -9.89
C GLY A 68 -3.02 1.83 -9.59
N CYS A 69 -2.76 2.13 -8.31
CA CYS A 69 -1.44 2.55 -7.85
C CYS A 69 -1.25 2.23 -6.37
N ASN A 70 0.01 2.06 -5.96
CA ASN A 70 0.36 1.71 -4.60
C ASN A 70 1.32 2.73 -3.99
N ALA A 71 1.25 2.89 -2.67
CA ALA A 71 2.29 3.53 -1.88
C ALA A 71 2.82 2.55 -0.84
N LEU A 72 4.13 2.42 -0.75
CA LEU A 72 4.82 1.61 0.25
C LEU A 72 5.46 2.55 1.27
N VAL A 73 5.30 2.27 2.56
CA VAL A 73 5.83 3.11 3.65
C VAL A 73 6.41 2.24 4.76
N ASP A 74 7.63 2.53 5.20
CA ASP A 74 8.25 1.80 6.32
C ASP A 74 7.48 2.05 7.64
N ALA A 75 7.27 0.97 8.41
CA ALA A 75 6.56 1.01 9.68
C ALA A 75 6.95 -0.15 10.59
N GLY A 76 7.55 0.14 11.77
CA GLY A 76 7.68 -0.79 12.89
C GLY A 76 8.08 -2.22 12.51
N GLY A 77 9.25 -2.40 11.90
CA GLY A 77 9.76 -3.72 11.52
C GLY A 77 9.15 -4.32 10.24
N GLY A 78 8.70 -3.50 9.30
CA GLY A 78 8.33 -3.93 7.95
C GLY A 78 7.75 -2.78 7.13
N VAL A 79 6.88 -3.07 6.18
CA VAL A 79 6.27 -2.06 5.29
C VAL A 79 4.74 -2.10 5.31
N VAL A 80 4.10 -0.95 5.25
CA VAL A 80 2.67 -0.80 5.01
C VAL A 80 2.46 -0.45 3.55
N ILE A 81 1.53 -1.15 2.91
CA ILE A 81 1.18 -0.99 1.50
C ILE A 81 -0.22 -0.39 1.44
N TYR A 82 -0.31 0.81 0.87
CA TYR A 82 -1.56 1.46 0.53
C TYR A 82 -1.83 1.17 -0.95
N GLY A 83 -3.02 0.72 -1.29
CA GLY A 83 -3.47 0.60 -2.68
C GLY A 83 -4.67 1.51 -2.93
N VAL A 84 -4.71 2.12 -4.11
CA VAL A 84 -5.89 2.80 -4.64
C VAL A 84 -6.17 2.25 -6.02
N ASP A 85 -7.41 1.85 -6.24
CA ASP A 85 -7.89 1.33 -7.52
C ASP A 85 -9.15 2.09 -7.96
N GLY A 86 -9.07 2.76 -9.11
CA GLY A 86 -10.23 3.37 -9.73
C GLY A 86 -11.14 2.29 -10.33
N TYR A 87 -12.46 2.36 -10.06
CA TYR A 87 -13.41 1.41 -10.65
C TYR A 87 -13.56 1.58 -12.16
N LYS A 88 -13.16 2.74 -12.69
CA LYS A 88 -12.93 2.95 -14.12
C LYS A 88 -11.52 3.52 -14.29
N ARG A 89 -10.91 3.24 -15.45
CA ARG A 89 -9.52 3.62 -15.77
C ARG A 89 -9.19 5.08 -15.44
N ASP A 90 -10.13 5.98 -15.70
CA ASP A 90 -9.97 7.43 -15.54
C ASP A 90 -10.91 8.02 -14.46
N SER A 91 -11.49 7.18 -13.57
CA SER A 91 -12.37 7.69 -12.52
C SER A 91 -11.61 8.44 -11.42
N VAL A 92 -10.33 8.12 -11.23
CA VAL A 92 -9.45 8.75 -10.25
C VAL A 92 -8.00 8.68 -10.72
N ASP A 93 -7.20 9.69 -10.38
CA ASP A 93 -5.75 9.57 -10.42
C ASP A 93 -5.28 8.76 -9.21
N ALA A 94 -5.18 7.44 -9.39
CA ALA A 94 -4.85 6.52 -8.31
C ALA A 94 -3.49 6.83 -7.66
N CYS A 95 -2.48 7.26 -8.44
CA CYS A 95 -1.17 7.55 -7.87
C CYS A 95 -1.17 8.85 -7.06
N ALA A 96 -1.86 9.89 -7.52
CA ALA A 96 -2.00 11.11 -6.74
C ALA A 96 -2.80 10.86 -5.44
N GLU A 97 -3.87 10.06 -5.52
CA GLU A 97 -4.72 9.81 -4.35
C GLU A 97 -4.03 8.90 -3.33
N VAL A 98 -3.32 7.84 -3.76
CA VAL A 98 -2.58 6.97 -2.84
C VAL A 98 -1.44 7.74 -2.15
N GLU A 99 -0.74 8.62 -2.88
CA GLU A 99 0.29 9.49 -2.31
C GLU A 99 -0.27 10.43 -1.24
N LYS A 100 -1.44 11.03 -1.52
CA LYS A 100 -2.15 11.89 -0.57
C LYS A 100 -2.56 11.13 0.68
N ILE A 101 -3.15 9.94 0.54
CA ILE A 101 -3.56 9.10 1.68
C ILE A 101 -2.35 8.70 2.53
N ALA A 102 -1.30 8.17 1.89
CA ALA A 102 -0.09 7.76 2.58
C ALA A 102 0.56 8.94 3.29
N SER A 103 0.70 10.09 2.64
CA SER A 103 1.33 11.28 3.22
C SER A 103 0.59 11.82 4.45
N GLN A 104 -0.74 11.69 4.49
CA GLN A 104 -1.56 12.16 5.62
C GLN A 104 -1.60 11.17 6.80
N THR A 105 -1.31 9.89 6.55
CA THR A 105 -1.51 8.83 7.56
C THR A 105 -0.22 8.18 8.03
N ALA A 106 0.84 8.21 7.22
CA ALA A 106 2.13 7.56 7.50
C ALA A 106 2.75 7.99 8.83
N SER A 107 2.59 9.25 9.23
CA SER A 107 3.10 9.76 10.52
C SER A 107 2.50 9.06 11.74
N ARG A 108 1.37 8.37 11.59
CA ARG A 108 0.66 7.63 12.66
C ARG A 108 1.05 6.16 12.71
N LEU A 109 1.86 5.68 11.77
CA LEU A 109 2.31 4.29 11.79
C LEU A 109 3.25 4.07 12.98
N PRO A 110 3.36 2.84 13.50
CA PRO A 110 4.38 2.51 14.51
C PRO A 110 5.79 2.84 14.01
N GLU A 111 6.66 3.31 14.89
CA GLU A 111 8.09 3.44 14.62
C GLU A 111 8.76 2.06 14.57
#